data_AF-A0AA44TFV7-F1
#
_entry.id   AF-A0AA44TFV7-F1
#
_cell.length_a   1.000
_cell.length_b   1.000
_cell.length_c   1.000
_cell.angle_alpha   90.00
_cell.angle_beta   90.00
_cell.angle_gamma   90.00
#
_symmetry.space_group_name_H-M   'P 1'
#
loop_
_entity.id
_entity.type
_entity.pdbx_description
1 polymer ?
#
loop_
_entity_poly.entity_id
_entity_poly.type
_entity_poly.pdbx_seq_one_letter_code
_entity_poly.pdbx_strand_id
1 'polypeptide(L)'
;MRSYSFLIVIGVTILFGYACVPAASAGYEVFYLGGVRGIYNSNWLGGMGAMTSALFIWLLGFYVLRSQISDEQRLGVGQLIAASPISNFRYIFRKTISNFIVLVVIEMVLIVAFIAMQFIRGEDLSFQLGGYLYPLIYIVFPSLFLLAALTTFFDVFPGLNGVIGNIVFFFLWVLLAILSFEVPNRYLDVFGLGMIRSDMIQDAVSEYGFLKGNGGGGFGYNPTEGTIQTFDWNGVDWNPGMFVVSLTWLGVALLFIWITSLIFNRFRICSKVKGKEEEFEKKQQSIIVNEQSLDSFILTTIKKTRGINMFLLIKAELSIMLKGFTVWWYVIAAGLIAFGLICPVHIAREWLSIILIWPIAIWSQMMTREKQYGTDQIIMSSCSPLYKFFATWISGIIVGLIISSGVIVQLIVMEDISSLLSWLSGIVFIPTFALTLGVWSQTRKLFEVLYIFLWYLGPINHLPYVDFLAISTSNVVLYITLSILLLCIALIGQLQRMGSLRLLYK
;
A
#
# COMPACT_ATOMS: atom_id res chain seq x y z
N MET A 1 -9.19 3.12 -18.34
CA MET A 1 -8.66 2.02 -19.17
C MET A 1 -7.55 2.43 -20.15
N ARG A 2 -7.38 3.72 -20.52
CA ARG A 2 -6.28 4.21 -21.39
C ARG A 2 -5.15 4.96 -20.66
N SER A 3 -4.87 4.65 -19.38
CA SER A 3 -3.72 5.24 -18.69
C SER A 3 -2.54 4.27 -18.72
N TYR A 4 -1.32 4.81 -18.89
CA TYR A 4 -0.09 4.02 -18.83
C TYR A 4 0.02 3.19 -17.54
N SER A 5 -0.47 3.73 -16.42
CA SER A 5 -0.52 3.02 -15.13
C SER A 5 -1.36 1.75 -15.19
N PHE A 6 -2.47 1.75 -15.92
CA PHE A 6 -3.32 0.56 -16.06
C PHE A 6 -2.65 -0.52 -16.91
N LEU A 7 -1.91 -0.14 -17.95
CA LEU A 7 -1.11 -1.09 -18.75
C LEU A 7 0.00 -1.73 -17.93
N ILE A 8 0.66 -0.95 -17.05
CA ILE A 8 1.66 -1.50 -16.12
C ILE A 8 1.02 -2.51 -15.18
N VAL A 9 -0.16 -2.23 -14.63
CA VAL A 9 -0.89 -3.19 -13.78
C VAL A 9 -1.16 -4.49 -14.55
N ILE A 10 -1.67 -4.41 -15.78
CA ILE A 10 -1.90 -5.61 -16.63
C ILE A 10 -0.60 -6.38 -16.86
N GLY A 11 0.49 -5.70 -17.21
CA GLY A 11 1.79 -6.35 -17.44
C GLY A 11 2.32 -7.05 -16.20
N VAL A 12 2.22 -6.41 -15.03
CA VAL A 12 2.60 -7.00 -13.73
C VAL A 12 1.70 -8.19 -13.40
N THR A 13 0.39 -8.12 -13.66
CA THR A 13 -0.53 -9.24 -13.44
C THR A 13 -0.20 -10.45 -14.30
N ILE A 14 0.18 -10.26 -15.57
CA ILE A 14 0.60 -11.36 -16.45
C ILE A 14 1.91 -11.98 -15.93
N LEU A 15 2.89 -11.14 -15.56
CA LEU A 15 4.18 -11.60 -15.02
C LEU A 15 3.99 -12.35 -13.69
N PHE A 16 3.06 -11.88 -12.85
CA PHE A 16 2.67 -12.54 -11.62
C PHE A 16 2.06 -13.92 -11.89
N GLY A 17 1.12 -14.03 -12.84
CA GLY A 17 0.55 -15.33 -13.24
C GLY A 17 1.60 -16.31 -13.75
N TYR A 18 2.59 -15.84 -14.52
CA TYR A 18 3.74 -16.64 -14.94
C TYR A 18 4.59 -17.11 -13.75
N ALA A 19 4.89 -16.21 -12.80
CA ALA A 19 5.71 -16.51 -11.63
C ALA A 19 5.03 -17.49 -10.66
N CYS A 20 3.70 -17.47 -10.58
CA CYS A 20 2.92 -18.37 -9.71
C CYS A 20 2.89 -19.83 -10.19
N VAL A 21 3.24 -20.10 -11.45
CA VAL A 21 3.17 -21.44 -12.05
C VAL A 21 4.57 -21.86 -12.50
N PRO A 22 5.49 -22.21 -11.59
CA PRO A 22 6.86 -22.61 -11.93
C PRO A 22 6.87 -23.91 -12.73
N ALA A 23 7.90 -24.12 -13.55
CA ALA A 23 8.13 -25.40 -14.24
C ALA A 23 8.54 -26.47 -13.22
N ALA A 24 8.25 -27.75 -13.50
CA ALA A 24 8.74 -28.87 -12.68
C ALA A 24 10.28 -28.90 -12.53
N SER A 25 11.01 -28.37 -13.51
CA SER A 25 12.48 -28.24 -13.49
C SER A 25 13.00 -26.99 -12.77
N ALA A 26 12.13 -26.11 -12.25
CA ALA A 26 12.54 -24.84 -11.66
C ALA A 26 13.18 -24.99 -10.27
N GLY A 27 13.00 -26.13 -9.61
CA GLY A 27 13.59 -26.41 -8.29
C GLY A 27 12.92 -25.65 -7.14
N TYR A 28 11.71 -25.11 -7.35
CA TYR A 28 10.91 -24.49 -6.31
C TYR A 28 9.41 -24.61 -6.60
N GLU A 29 8.62 -24.53 -5.53
CA GLU A 29 7.16 -24.48 -5.56
C GLU A 29 6.64 -23.17 -4.97
N VAL A 30 5.56 -22.67 -5.58
CA VAL A 30 4.87 -21.47 -5.10
C VAL A 30 3.80 -21.80 -4.06
N PHE A 31 3.08 -22.90 -4.27
CA PHE A 31 2.13 -23.44 -3.31
C PHE A 31 2.69 -24.75 -2.78
N TYR A 32 3.20 -24.71 -1.55
CA TYR A 32 3.70 -25.88 -0.85
C TYR A 32 2.53 -26.68 -0.30
N LEU A 33 2.58 -28.01 -0.45
CA LEU A 33 1.61 -28.94 0.15
C LEU A 33 2.35 -30.15 0.72
N GLY A 34 3.22 -29.95 1.71
CA GLY A 34 3.92 -31.05 2.37
C GLY A 34 4.91 -31.81 1.48
N GLY A 35 5.39 -31.21 0.39
CA GLY A 35 6.33 -31.83 -0.56
C GLY A 35 5.68 -32.59 -1.73
N VAL A 36 4.35 -32.51 -1.86
CA VAL A 36 3.63 -32.95 -3.06
C VAL A 36 2.95 -31.77 -3.75
N ARG A 37 2.59 -31.93 -5.01
CA ARG A 37 1.92 -30.89 -5.81
C ARG A 37 0.90 -31.50 -6.74
N GLY A 38 -0.28 -30.88 -6.90
CA GLY A 38 -1.21 -31.32 -7.93
C GLY A 38 -0.64 -31.12 -9.34
N ILE A 39 -1.00 -32.02 -10.25
CA ILE A 39 -0.73 -31.85 -11.69
C ILE A 39 -1.36 -30.51 -12.13
N TYR A 40 -0.69 -29.78 -13.02
CA TYR A 40 -1.23 -28.56 -13.60
C TYR A 40 -2.39 -28.83 -14.59
N ASN A 41 -3.50 -29.34 -14.07
CA ASN A 41 -4.80 -29.44 -14.73
C ASN A 41 -5.63 -28.15 -14.49
N SER A 42 -6.78 -28.04 -15.15
CA SER A 42 -7.65 -26.86 -15.02
C SER A 42 -8.21 -26.64 -13.61
N ASN A 43 -8.43 -27.70 -12.83
CA ASN A 43 -8.97 -27.61 -11.49
C ASN A 43 -7.93 -27.06 -10.52
N TRP A 44 -6.73 -27.64 -10.51
CA TRP A 44 -5.59 -27.21 -9.69
C TRP A 44 -5.20 -25.76 -9.97
N LEU A 45 -5.01 -25.39 -11.23
CA LEU A 45 -4.66 -24.01 -11.59
C LEU A 45 -5.82 -23.04 -11.35
N GLY A 46 -7.07 -23.47 -11.52
CA GLY A 46 -8.24 -22.65 -11.17
C GLY A 46 -8.36 -22.37 -9.67
N GLY A 47 -8.16 -23.39 -8.84
CA GLY A 47 -8.14 -23.27 -7.37
C GLY A 47 -6.96 -22.44 -6.87
N MET A 48 -5.74 -22.72 -7.35
CA MET A 48 -4.55 -21.95 -7.01
C MET A 48 -4.67 -20.49 -7.47
N GLY A 49 -5.18 -20.28 -8.70
CA GLY A 49 -5.44 -18.96 -9.27
C GLY A 49 -6.39 -18.15 -8.39
N ALA A 50 -7.52 -18.73 -8.01
CA ALA A 50 -8.52 -18.07 -7.15
C ALA A 50 -7.99 -17.75 -5.74
N MET A 51 -7.30 -18.69 -5.09
CA MET A 51 -6.70 -18.46 -3.76
C MET A 51 -5.67 -17.33 -3.81
N THR A 52 -4.76 -17.39 -4.78
CA THR A 52 -3.69 -16.40 -4.95
C THR A 52 -4.28 -15.04 -5.30
N SER A 53 -5.24 -15.01 -6.22
CA SER A 53 -5.84 -13.77 -6.69
C SER A 53 -6.69 -13.10 -5.61
N ALA A 54 -7.54 -13.84 -4.91
CA ALA A 54 -8.35 -13.31 -3.82
C ALA A 54 -7.47 -12.67 -2.72
N LEU A 55 -6.34 -13.31 -2.38
CA LEU A 55 -5.40 -12.79 -1.39
C LEU A 55 -4.67 -11.53 -1.89
N PHE A 56 -4.00 -11.58 -3.05
CA PHE A 56 -3.12 -10.49 -3.50
C PHE A 56 -3.85 -9.33 -4.18
N ILE A 57 -4.97 -9.57 -4.88
CA ILE A 57 -5.77 -8.50 -5.49
C ILE A 57 -6.45 -7.66 -4.41
N TRP A 58 -6.79 -8.22 -3.24
CA TRP A 58 -7.25 -7.40 -2.12
C TRP A 58 -6.24 -6.35 -1.72
N LEU A 59 -4.99 -6.76 -1.52
CA LEU A 59 -3.92 -5.85 -1.15
C LEU A 59 -3.67 -4.82 -2.26
N LEU A 60 -3.30 -5.28 -3.45
CA LEU A 60 -2.88 -4.40 -4.55
C LEU A 60 -4.05 -3.57 -5.12
N GLY A 61 -5.21 -4.22 -5.29
CA GLY A 61 -6.42 -3.61 -5.85
C GLY A 61 -6.96 -2.49 -4.98
N PHE A 62 -6.97 -2.64 -3.65
CA PHE A 62 -7.36 -1.54 -2.75
C PHE A 62 -6.54 -0.28 -3.00
N TYR A 63 -5.21 -0.42 -3.08
CA TYR A 63 -4.31 0.73 -3.26
C TYR A 63 -4.37 1.35 -4.65
N VAL A 64 -4.59 0.54 -5.69
CA VAL A 64 -4.82 1.02 -7.06
C VAL A 64 -6.12 1.82 -7.15
N LEU A 65 -7.18 1.36 -6.49
CA LEU A 65 -8.50 1.97 -6.55
C LEU A 65 -8.73 3.08 -5.51
N ARG A 66 -7.79 3.26 -4.58
CA ARG A 66 -7.83 4.24 -3.50
C ARG A 66 -7.92 5.69 -3.99
N SER A 67 -8.58 6.53 -3.21
CA SER A 67 -8.68 7.99 -3.31
C SER A 67 -9.33 8.51 -4.58
N GLN A 68 -10.12 7.71 -5.31
CA GLN A 68 -10.77 8.21 -6.51
C GLN A 68 -11.78 9.33 -6.19
N ILE A 69 -12.56 9.17 -5.12
CA ILE A 69 -13.55 10.19 -4.71
C ILE A 69 -12.83 11.42 -4.13
N SER A 70 -11.79 11.20 -3.32
CA SER A 70 -10.98 12.27 -2.73
C SER A 70 -10.20 13.07 -3.79
N ASP A 71 -9.69 12.40 -4.82
CA ASP A 71 -8.99 13.03 -5.94
C ASP A 71 -9.99 13.83 -6.82
N GLU A 72 -11.23 13.35 -7.03
CA GLU A 72 -12.31 14.13 -7.68
C GLU A 72 -12.62 15.43 -6.94
N GLN A 73 -12.64 15.40 -5.60
CA GLN A 73 -12.82 16.60 -4.78
C GLN A 73 -11.63 17.56 -4.95
N ARG A 74 -10.41 17.03 -4.91
CA ARG A 74 -9.18 17.83 -4.97
C ARG A 74 -8.92 18.43 -6.35
N LEU A 75 -9.34 17.76 -7.41
CA LEU A 75 -9.27 18.24 -8.79
C LEU A 75 -10.41 19.21 -9.15
N GLY A 76 -11.33 19.50 -8.23
CA GLY A 76 -12.44 20.43 -8.44
C GLY A 76 -13.62 19.85 -9.25
N VAL A 77 -13.51 18.61 -9.74
CA VAL A 77 -14.56 17.92 -10.50
C VAL A 77 -15.78 17.59 -9.62
N GLY A 78 -15.56 17.43 -8.31
CA GLY A 78 -16.64 17.16 -7.34
C GLY A 78 -17.78 18.18 -7.36
N GLN A 79 -17.52 19.44 -7.74
CA GLN A 79 -18.55 20.48 -7.84
C GLN A 79 -19.54 20.21 -8.99
N LEU A 80 -19.06 19.70 -10.12
CA LEU A 80 -19.90 19.29 -11.25
C LEU A 80 -20.83 18.12 -10.86
N ILE A 81 -20.29 17.18 -10.06
CA ILE A 81 -21.05 16.01 -9.57
C ILE A 81 -22.09 16.44 -8.54
N ALA A 82 -21.77 17.42 -7.68
CA ALA A 82 -22.71 17.97 -6.70
C ALA A 82 -23.94 18.63 -7.36
N ALA A 83 -23.78 19.24 -8.54
CA ALA A 83 -24.87 19.86 -9.31
C ALA A 83 -25.76 18.86 -10.08
N SER A 84 -25.37 17.58 -10.17
CA SER A 84 -26.16 16.55 -10.87
C SER A 84 -27.44 16.16 -10.09
N PRO A 85 -28.48 15.55 -10.70
CA PRO A 85 -29.67 15.08 -9.98
C PRO A 85 -29.53 13.67 -9.35
N ILE A 86 -28.31 13.20 -9.09
CA ILE A 86 -28.06 11.82 -8.62
C ILE A 86 -28.10 11.72 -7.09
N SER A 87 -28.80 10.73 -6.52
CA SER A 87 -28.78 10.49 -5.06
C SER A 87 -27.42 10.00 -4.56
N ASN A 88 -27.10 10.25 -3.28
CA ASN A 88 -25.84 9.78 -2.65
C ASN A 88 -25.65 8.27 -2.81
N PHE A 89 -26.70 7.49 -2.52
CA PHE A 89 -26.66 6.04 -2.67
C PHE A 89 -26.35 5.62 -4.12
N ARG A 90 -27.03 6.22 -5.10
CA ARG A 90 -26.80 5.89 -6.52
C ARG A 90 -25.39 6.27 -6.98
N TYR A 91 -24.84 7.38 -6.48
CA TYR A 91 -23.45 7.77 -6.77
C TYR A 91 -22.46 6.76 -6.18
N ILE A 92 -22.56 6.46 -4.87
CA ILE A 92 -21.66 5.51 -4.21
C ILE A 92 -21.77 4.12 -4.84
N PHE A 93 -22.98 3.60 -5.04
CA PHE A 93 -23.20 2.31 -5.67
C PHE A 93 -22.58 2.21 -7.07
N ARG A 94 -22.74 3.25 -7.91
CA ARG A 94 -22.09 3.31 -9.23
C ARG A 94 -20.56 3.34 -9.12
N LYS A 95 -20.02 4.05 -8.13
CA LYS A 95 -18.58 4.09 -7.89
C LYS A 95 -18.04 2.72 -7.45
N THR A 96 -18.76 2.05 -6.55
CA THR A 96 -18.44 0.69 -6.11
C THR A 96 -18.49 -0.29 -7.27
N ILE A 97 -19.52 -0.26 -8.13
CA ILE A 97 -19.58 -1.09 -9.34
C ILE A 97 -18.41 -0.79 -10.28
N SER A 98 -18.05 0.48 -10.48
CA SER A 98 -16.90 0.83 -11.32
C SER A 98 -15.60 0.23 -10.79
N ASN A 99 -15.39 0.28 -9.48
CA ASN A 99 -14.23 -0.36 -8.82
C ASN A 99 -14.27 -1.87 -8.99
N PHE A 100 -15.42 -2.50 -8.76
CA PHE A 100 -15.62 -3.93 -8.94
C PHE A 100 -15.28 -4.39 -10.37
N ILE A 101 -15.77 -3.68 -11.39
CA ILE A 101 -15.48 -4.00 -12.80
C ILE A 101 -13.98 -3.93 -13.08
N VAL A 102 -13.26 -2.94 -12.53
CA VAL A 102 -11.80 -2.85 -12.70
C VAL A 102 -11.09 -4.05 -12.08
N LEU A 103 -11.50 -4.47 -10.89
CA LEU A 103 -10.95 -5.66 -10.22
C LEU A 103 -11.23 -6.93 -11.03
N VAL A 104 -12.46 -7.10 -11.52
CA VAL A 104 -12.85 -8.24 -12.37
C VAL A 104 -12.01 -8.27 -13.64
N VAL A 105 -11.72 -7.12 -14.26
CA VAL A 105 -10.85 -7.09 -15.46
C VAL A 105 -9.43 -7.55 -15.12
N ILE A 106 -8.86 -7.11 -13.99
CA ILE A 106 -7.54 -7.57 -13.53
C ILE A 106 -7.56 -9.08 -13.27
N GLU A 107 -8.63 -9.58 -12.65
CA GLU A 107 -8.82 -11.01 -12.36
C GLU A 107 -8.91 -11.84 -13.64
N MET A 108 -9.72 -11.40 -14.61
CA MET A 108 -9.84 -12.12 -15.88
C MET A 108 -8.50 -12.18 -16.64
N VAL A 109 -7.69 -11.12 -16.58
CA VAL A 109 -6.33 -11.15 -17.15
C VAL A 109 -5.46 -12.19 -16.45
N LEU A 110 -5.52 -12.28 -15.12
CA LEU A 110 -4.76 -13.26 -14.35
C LEU A 110 -5.17 -14.69 -14.71
N ILE A 111 -6.46 -14.96 -14.85
CA ILE A 111 -6.97 -16.30 -15.20
C ILE A 111 -6.56 -16.69 -16.60
N VAL A 112 -6.64 -15.76 -17.56
CA VAL A 112 -6.14 -16.00 -18.92
C VAL A 112 -4.64 -16.34 -18.88
N ALA A 113 -3.87 -15.70 -17.99
CA ALA A 113 -2.47 -16.07 -17.77
C ALA A 113 -2.34 -17.49 -17.19
N PHE A 114 -3.14 -17.89 -16.20
CA PHE A 114 -3.12 -19.25 -15.65
C PHE A 114 -3.53 -20.31 -16.69
N ILE A 115 -4.54 -20.04 -17.52
CA ILE A 115 -4.94 -20.91 -18.63
C ILE A 115 -3.80 -21.05 -19.63
N ALA A 116 -3.17 -19.93 -20.02
CA ALA A 116 -2.00 -19.98 -20.90
C ALA A 116 -0.86 -20.79 -20.28
N MET A 117 -0.63 -20.64 -18.97
CA MET A 117 0.38 -21.40 -18.24
C MET A 117 0.09 -22.89 -18.20
N GLN A 118 -1.19 -23.31 -18.13
CA GLN A 118 -1.55 -24.73 -18.24
C GLN A 118 -0.97 -25.35 -19.53
N PHE A 119 -1.22 -24.69 -20.67
CA PHE A 119 -0.74 -25.15 -21.97
C PHE A 119 0.79 -25.02 -22.12
N ILE A 120 1.40 -23.98 -21.55
CA ILE A 120 2.86 -23.78 -21.61
C ILE A 120 3.59 -24.85 -20.79
N ARG A 121 3.04 -25.25 -19.65
CA ARG A 121 3.64 -26.30 -18.80
C ARG A 121 3.38 -27.69 -19.36
N GLY A 122 2.24 -27.89 -20.01
CA GLY A 122 1.96 -29.09 -20.80
C GLY A 122 1.84 -30.37 -19.97
N GLU A 123 1.56 -30.27 -18.67
CA GLU A 123 1.36 -31.44 -17.79
C GLU A 123 -0.01 -32.08 -18.04
N ASP A 124 -1.05 -31.25 -18.23
CA ASP A 124 -2.36 -31.67 -18.72
C ASP A 124 -2.88 -30.66 -19.75
N LEU A 125 -3.27 -31.15 -20.93
CA LEU A 125 -3.84 -30.36 -22.02
C LEU A 125 -5.37 -30.36 -22.02
N SER A 126 -6.01 -31.11 -21.11
CA SER A 126 -7.46 -31.12 -20.96
C SER A 126 -7.94 -29.78 -20.41
N PHE A 127 -8.77 -29.08 -21.18
CA PHE A 127 -9.33 -27.81 -20.75
C PHE A 127 -10.73 -28.00 -20.17
N GLN A 128 -10.85 -27.81 -18.86
CA GLN A 128 -12.13 -27.85 -18.15
C GLN A 128 -12.50 -26.45 -17.68
N LEU A 129 -13.41 -25.81 -18.41
CA LEU A 129 -13.85 -24.44 -18.12
C LEU A 129 -14.41 -24.30 -16.69
N GLY A 130 -15.06 -25.35 -16.18
CA GLY A 130 -15.60 -25.40 -14.81
C GLY A 130 -14.52 -25.22 -13.73
N GLY A 131 -13.33 -25.79 -13.93
CA GLY A 131 -12.22 -25.71 -12.96
C GLY A 131 -11.78 -24.27 -12.67
N TYR A 132 -11.87 -23.39 -13.67
CA TYR A 132 -11.61 -21.95 -13.49
C TYR A 132 -12.85 -21.16 -13.09
N LEU A 133 -14.03 -21.47 -13.63
CA LEU A 133 -15.24 -20.67 -13.40
C LEU A 133 -15.83 -20.83 -12.00
N TYR A 134 -15.82 -22.02 -11.43
CA TYR A 134 -16.47 -22.24 -10.13
C TYR A 134 -15.77 -21.49 -8.99
N PRO A 135 -14.44 -21.57 -8.80
CA PRO A 135 -13.76 -20.76 -7.78
C PRO A 135 -14.03 -19.26 -7.94
N LEU A 136 -14.16 -18.75 -9.17
CA LEU A 136 -14.46 -17.34 -9.41
C LEU A 136 -15.82 -16.91 -8.91
N ILE A 137 -16.85 -17.65 -9.31
CA ILE A 137 -18.24 -17.28 -9.03
C ILE A 137 -18.51 -17.39 -7.54
N TYR A 138 -18.02 -18.46 -6.90
CA TYR A 138 -18.33 -18.75 -5.50
C TYR A 138 -17.45 -17.96 -4.53
N ILE A 139 -16.20 -17.65 -4.87
CA ILE A 139 -15.24 -17.04 -3.93
C ILE A 139 -14.82 -15.66 -4.43
N VAL A 140 -14.19 -15.58 -5.60
CA VAL A 140 -13.47 -14.37 -6.01
C VAL A 140 -14.41 -13.20 -6.26
N PHE A 141 -15.49 -13.36 -7.01
CA PHE A 141 -16.42 -12.26 -7.32
C PHE A 141 -17.10 -11.67 -6.07
N PRO A 142 -17.67 -12.47 -5.14
CA PRO A 142 -18.17 -11.96 -3.86
C PRO A 142 -17.10 -11.20 -3.07
N SER A 143 -15.89 -11.75 -3.02
CA SER A 143 -14.74 -11.16 -2.32
C SER A 143 -14.32 -9.81 -2.93
N LEU A 144 -14.20 -9.73 -4.26
CA LEU A 144 -13.85 -8.50 -4.97
C LEU A 144 -14.96 -7.44 -4.89
N PHE A 145 -16.23 -7.84 -4.81
CA PHE A 145 -17.33 -6.90 -4.59
C PHE A 145 -17.26 -6.28 -3.19
N LEU A 146 -16.94 -7.09 -2.17
CA LEU A 146 -16.68 -6.60 -0.82
C LEU A 146 -15.47 -5.65 -0.78
N LEU A 147 -14.37 -6.01 -1.44
CA LEU A 147 -13.20 -5.14 -1.58
C LEU A 147 -13.58 -3.78 -2.19
N ALA A 148 -14.34 -3.79 -3.30
CA ALA A 148 -14.78 -2.57 -3.96
C ALA A 148 -15.62 -1.67 -3.04
N ALA A 149 -16.51 -2.27 -2.24
CA ALA A 149 -17.33 -1.56 -1.25
C ALA A 149 -16.47 -0.95 -0.14
N LEU A 150 -15.50 -1.72 0.39
CA LEU A 150 -14.53 -1.24 1.38
C LEU A 150 -13.67 -0.10 0.83
N THR A 151 -13.19 -0.19 -0.40
CA THR A 151 -12.42 0.92 -1.02
C THR A 151 -13.24 2.21 -1.04
N THR A 152 -14.51 2.14 -1.44
CA THR A 152 -15.39 3.31 -1.43
C THR A 152 -15.69 3.81 -0.02
N PHE A 153 -15.88 2.91 0.95
CA PHE A 153 -16.10 3.27 2.34
C PHE A 153 -14.90 4.03 2.92
N PHE A 154 -13.69 3.48 2.76
CA PHE A 154 -12.48 4.12 3.25
C PHE A 154 -12.24 5.47 2.56
N ASP A 155 -12.67 5.66 1.31
CA ASP A 155 -12.50 6.94 0.57
C ASP A 155 -13.35 8.06 1.18
N VAL A 156 -14.56 7.73 1.64
CA VAL A 156 -15.54 8.68 2.14
C VAL A 156 -15.42 8.90 3.65
N PHE A 157 -15.07 7.85 4.41
CA PHE A 157 -15.11 7.88 5.87
C PHE A 157 -14.06 8.86 6.44
N PRO A 158 -14.46 9.83 7.30
CA PRO A 158 -13.54 10.78 7.91
C PRO A 158 -12.44 10.08 8.72
N GLY A 159 -11.17 10.39 8.42
CA GLY A 159 -10.01 9.80 9.10
C GLY A 159 -9.44 8.55 8.42
N LEU A 160 -10.23 7.82 7.63
CA LEU A 160 -9.74 6.69 6.81
C LEU A 160 -9.29 7.12 5.42
N ASN A 161 -9.68 8.30 4.94
CA ASN A 161 -9.36 8.83 3.61
C ASN A 161 -7.87 9.18 3.35
N GLY A 162 -6.99 8.96 4.33
CA GLY A 162 -5.54 9.21 4.24
C GLY A 162 -4.68 8.00 4.61
N VAL A 163 -3.45 8.29 5.05
CA VAL A 163 -2.41 7.28 5.36
C VAL A 163 -2.84 6.31 6.46
N ILE A 164 -3.58 6.78 7.47
CA ILE A 164 -4.09 5.93 8.56
C ILE A 164 -5.00 4.84 8.00
N GLY A 165 -5.90 5.16 7.06
CA GLY A 165 -6.76 4.14 6.47
C GLY A 165 -6.00 3.12 5.63
N ASN A 166 -4.88 3.52 5.02
CA ASN A 166 -4.00 2.58 4.31
C ASN A 166 -3.36 1.58 5.29
N ILE A 167 -2.86 2.06 6.43
CA ILE A 167 -2.32 1.21 7.50
C ILE A 167 -3.42 0.27 8.05
N VAL A 168 -4.60 0.82 8.39
CA VAL A 168 -5.73 0.04 8.90
C VAL A 168 -6.17 -1.04 7.92
N PHE A 169 -6.23 -0.71 6.62
CA PHE A 169 -6.58 -1.69 5.59
C PHE A 169 -5.53 -2.80 5.49
N PHE A 170 -4.24 -2.48 5.57
CA PHE A 170 -3.19 -3.49 5.57
C PHE A 170 -3.36 -4.49 6.72
N PHE A 171 -3.58 -4.01 7.94
CA PHE A 171 -3.84 -4.88 9.09
C PHE A 171 -5.14 -5.66 8.97
N LEU A 172 -6.19 -5.05 8.41
CA LEU A 172 -7.44 -5.75 8.08
C LEU A 172 -7.19 -6.89 7.09
N TRP A 173 -6.41 -6.64 6.04
CA TRP A 173 -6.03 -7.65 5.05
C TRP A 173 -5.24 -8.81 5.68
N VAL A 174 -4.24 -8.52 6.51
CA VAL A 174 -3.50 -9.55 7.27
C VAL A 174 -4.43 -10.35 8.17
N LEU A 175 -5.31 -9.67 8.92
CA LEU A 175 -6.28 -10.33 9.80
C LEU A 175 -7.20 -11.28 9.00
N LEU A 176 -7.77 -10.82 7.89
CA LEU A 176 -8.62 -11.64 7.04
C LEU A 176 -7.86 -12.81 6.41
N ALA A 177 -6.57 -12.64 6.09
CA ALA A 177 -5.72 -13.71 5.58
C ALA A 177 -5.50 -14.80 6.63
N ILE A 178 -5.17 -14.41 7.87
CA ILE A 178 -5.02 -15.34 9.00
C ILE A 178 -6.34 -16.06 9.27
N LEU A 179 -7.46 -15.34 9.32
CA LEU A 179 -8.78 -15.95 9.54
C LEU A 179 -9.16 -16.94 8.43
N SER A 180 -8.82 -16.62 7.17
CA SER A 180 -9.09 -17.49 6.02
C SER A 180 -8.21 -18.74 6.00
N PHE A 181 -7.03 -18.68 6.62
CA PHE A 181 -6.01 -19.73 6.51
C PHE A 181 -5.92 -20.65 7.74
N GLU A 182 -6.06 -20.09 8.94
CA GLU A 182 -5.85 -20.79 10.22
C GLU A 182 -7.16 -21.18 10.93
N VAL A 183 -8.25 -20.44 10.71
CA VAL A 183 -9.51 -20.70 11.41
C VAL A 183 -10.37 -21.65 10.58
N PRO A 184 -10.77 -22.82 11.12
CA PRO A 184 -11.66 -23.75 10.43
C PRO A 184 -13.11 -23.24 10.48
N ASN A 185 -13.36 -22.07 9.90
CA ASN A 185 -14.69 -21.47 9.80
C ASN A 185 -14.90 -20.91 8.40
N ARG A 186 -15.74 -21.62 7.64
CA ARG A 186 -16.10 -21.27 6.27
C ARG A 186 -16.69 -19.87 6.13
N TYR A 187 -17.38 -19.35 7.15
CA TYR A 187 -17.97 -18.01 7.11
C TYR A 187 -16.93 -16.89 7.21
N LEU A 188 -15.75 -17.16 7.79
CA LEU A 188 -14.67 -16.19 7.94
C LEU A 188 -13.64 -16.27 6.80
N ASP A 189 -13.79 -17.23 5.89
CA ASP A 189 -12.92 -17.45 4.74
C ASP A 189 -13.29 -16.53 3.57
N VAL A 190 -12.93 -15.24 3.70
CA VAL A 190 -13.19 -14.20 2.68
C VAL A 190 -12.43 -14.47 1.38
N PHE A 191 -11.30 -15.16 1.46
CA PHE A 191 -10.41 -15.43 0.33
C PHE A 191 -10.61 -16.84 -0.26
N GLY A 192 -11.39 -17.71 0.40
CA GLY A 192 -11.58 -19.11 0.01
C GLY A 192 -10.33 -19.97 0.16
N LEU A 193 -9.37 -19.54 0.98
CA LEU A 193 -8.09 -20.22 1.19
C LEU A 193 -8.32 -21.54 1.92
N GLY A 194 -8.98 -21.50 3.07
CA GLY A 194 -9.23 -22.68 3.90
C GLY A 194 -10.07 -23.71 3.16
N MET A 195 -11.10 -23.28 2.43
CA MET A 195 -11.97 -24.17 1.66
C MET A 195 -11.23 -24.95 0.56
N ILE A 196 -10.47 -24.27 -0.30
CA ILE A 196 -9.75 -24.93 -1.41
C ILE A 196 -8.56 -25.73 -0.89
N ARG A 197 -7.79 -25.15 0.04
CA ARG A 197 -6.59 -25.79 0.62
C ARG A 197 -6.94 -27.07 1.37
N SER A 198 -8.00 -27.07 2.19
CA SER A 198 -8.38 -28.26 2.97
C SER A 198 -8.79 -29.44 2.10
N ASP A 199 -9.48 -29.17 1.01
CA ASP A 199 -9.87 -30.16 0.00
C ASP A 199 -8.63 -30.72 -0.74
N MET A 200 -7.72 -29.85 -1.18
CA MET A 200 -6.43 -30.27 -1.75
C MET A 200 -5.61 -31.15 -0.79
N ILE A 201 -5.55 -30.78 0.50
CA ILE A 201 -4.84 -31.57 1.53
C ILE A 201 -5.53 -32.93 1.71
N GLN A 202 -6.86 -32.96 1.77
CA GLN A 202 -7.63 -34.18 1.99
C GLN A 202 -7.37 -35.21 0.87
N ASP A 203 -7.42 -34.77 -0.39
CA ASP A 203 -7.13 -35.64 -1.53
C ASP A 203 -5.66 -36.06 -1.55
N ALA A 204 -4.72 -35.14 -1.28
CA ALA A 204 -3.30 -35.46 -1.18
C ALA A 204 -3.01 -36.51 -0.09
N VAL A 205 -3.67 -36.40 1.07
CA VAL A 205 -3.54 -37.35 2.20
C VAL A 205 -4.10 -38.74 1.85
N SER A 206 -5.09 -38.81 0.96
CA SER A 206 -5.67 -40.08 0.51
C SER A 206 -4.69 -40.89 -0.35
N GLU A 207 -3.85 -40.19 -1.14
CA GLU A 207 -2.81 -40.80 -1.97
C GLU A 207 -1.49 -40.98 -1.22
N TYR A 208 -1.11 -39.99 -0.41
CA TYR A 208 0.16 -39.92 0.30
C TYR A 208 -0.02 -39.94 1.82
N GLY A 209 0.06 -41.14 2.40
CA GLY A 209 -0.15 -41.35 3.84
C GLY A 209 0.80 -40.60 4.77
N PHE A 210 1.97 -40.15 4.29
CA PHE A 210 2.96 -39.40 5.08
C PHE A 210 2.52 -37.95 5.39
N LEU A 211 1.51 -37.44 4.67
CA LEU A 211 0.96 -36.10 4.91
C LEU A 211 0.00 -36.05 6.11
N LYS A 212 -0.40 -37.21 6.66
CA LYS A 212 -1.28 -37.28 7.84
C LYS A 212 -0.63 -36.59 9.04
N GLY A 213 -1.25 -35.52 9.52
CA GLY A 213 -0.80 -34.75 10.69
C GLY A 213 0.26 -33.68 10.40
N ASN A 214 0.87 -33.68 9.21
CA ASN A 214 1.89 -32.71 8.76
C ASN A 214 1.46 -31.90 7.53
N GLY A 215 0.19 -32.02 7.10
CA GLY A 215 -0.36 -31.39 5.89
C GLY A 215 -0.58 -29.88 6.00
N GLY A 216 0.47 -29.11 6.25
CA GLY A 216 0.44 -27.66 6.11
C GLY A 216 0.64 -27.25 4.65
N GLY A 217 -0.38 -26.68 4.00
CA GLY A 217 -0.23 -26.04 2.69
C GLY A 217 0.06 -24.54 2.80
N GLY A 218 0.81 -23.89 1.92
CA GLY A 218 1.05 -22.44 2.02
C GLY A 218 1.68 -21.81 0.80
N PHE A 219 1.50 -20.49 0.65
CA PHE A 219 2.12 -19.72 -0.43
C PHE A 219 3.49 -19.21 0.00
N GLY A 220 4.49 -19.40 -0.85
CA GLY A 220 5.84 -18.91 -0.60
C GLY A 220 6.82 -19.34 -1.67
N TYR A 221 8.10 -18.99 -1.48
CA TYR A 221 9.18 -19.59 -2.25
C TYR A 221 9.69 -20.81 -1.48
N ASN A 222 9.35 -22.01 -1.96
CA ASN A 222 9.72 -23.26 -1.31
C ASN A 222 10.69 -24.02 -2.20
N PRO A 223 12.02 -23.97 -1.94
CA PRO A 223 12.99 -24.72 -2.73
C PRO A 223 12.74 -26.22 -2.56
N THR A 224 12.77 -26.95 -3.66
CA THR A 224 12.52 -28.40 -3.69
C THR A 224 13.76 -29.14 -4.17
N GLU A 225 14.23 -30.10 -3.38
CA GLU A 225 15.32 -30.99 -3.76
C GLU A 225 14.76 -32.25 -4.45
N GLY A 226 15.14 -32.46 -5.71
CA GLY A 226 14.72 -33.63 -6.48
C GLY A 226 13.39 -33.46 -7.23
N THR A 227 12.81 -34.58 -7.67
CA THR A 227 11.55 -34.60 -8.42
C THR A 227 10.36 -34.57 -7.46
N ILE A 228 9.54 -33.53 -7.58
CA ILE A 228 8.29 -33.36 -6.83
C ILE A 228 7.31 -34.48 -7.18
N GLN A 229 6.71 -35.10 -6.16
CA GLN A 229 5.64 -36.08 -6.35
C GLN A 229 4.33 -35.35 -6.68
N THR A 230 3.62 -35.85 -7.70
CA THR A 230 2.39 -35.24 -8.17
C THR A 230 1.17 -36.12 -7.98
N PHE A 231 -0.01 -35.51 -7.82
CA PHE A 231 -1.31 -36.20 -7.80
C PHE A 231 -2.34 -35.48 -8.66
N ASP A 232 -3.43 -36.19 -8.98
CA ASP A 232 -4.56 -35.62 -9.71
C ASP A 232 -5.62 -35.10 -8.74
N TRP A 233 -5.80 -33.77 -8.70
CA TRP A 233 -6.86 -33.14 -7.92
C TRP A 233 -8.01 -32.73 -8.83
N ASN A 234 -9.21 -33.25 -8.54
CA ASN A 234 -10.39 -33.07 -9.36
C ASN A 234 -11.19 -31.79 -9.03
N GLY A 235 -10.71 -30.99 -8.09
CA GLY A 235 -11.37 -29.76 -7.66
C GLY A 235 -12.40 -30.00 -6.56
N VAL A 236 -12.83 -28.90 -5.94
CA VAL A 236 -13.84 -28.95 -4.87
C VAL A 236 -15.21 -29.33 -5.42
N ASP A 237 -15.96 -30.13 -4.67
CA ASP A 237 -17.37 -30.41 -4.95
C ASP A 237 -18.26 -29.19 -4.67
N TRP A 238 -18.44 -28.35 -5.70
CA TRP A 238 -19.24 -27.13 -5.62
C TRP A 238 -20.74 -27.44 -5.46
N ASN A 239 -21.27 -27.25 -4.26
CA ASN A 239 -22.71 -27.35 -3.97
C ASN A 239 -23.35 -25.95 -3.91
N PRO A 240 -24.56 -25.72 -4.46
CA PRO A 240 -25.29 -24.45 -4.32
C PRO A 240 -25.41 -23.95 -2.86
N GLY A 241 -25.47 -24.84 -1.87
CA GLY A 241 -25.47 -24.47 -0.45
C GLY A 241 -24.20 -23.75 0.01
N MET A 242 -23.08 -23.96 -0.69
CA MET A 242 -21.83 -23.23 -0.47
C MET A 242 -21.94 -21.74 -0.78
N PHE A 243 -22.83 -21.36 -1.70
CA PHE A 243 -23.04 -19.98 -2.11
C PHE A 243 -23.70 -19.12 -1.02
N VAL A 244 -24.29 -19.74 0.01
CA VAL A 244 -24.86 -19.02 1.16
C VAL A 244 -23.80 -18.16 1.85
N VAL A 245 -22.57 -18.66 1.97
CA VAL A 245 -21.44 -17.89 2.52
C VAL A 245 -21.14 -16.67 1.66
N SER A 246 -21.12 -16.84 0.33
CA SER A 246 -20.94 -15.74 -0.63
C SER A 246 -22.03 -14.67 -0.50
N LEU A 247 -23.29 -15.09 -0.31
CA LEU A 247 -24.41 -14.17 -0.06
C LEU A 247 -24.22 -13.33 1.22
N THR A 248 -23.64 -13.91 2.28
CA THR A 248 -23.39 -13.15 3.51
C THR A 248 -22.41 -12.00 3.25
N TRP A 249 -21.32 -12.25 2.52
CA TRP A 249 -20.34 -11.21 2.18
C TRP A 249 -20.88 -10.16 1.21
N LEU A 250 -21.72 -10.56 0.26
CA LEU A 250 -22.46 -9.62 -0.59
C LEU A 250 -23.39 -8.73 0.24
N GLY A 251 -24.07 -9.29 1.25
CA GLY A 251 -24.88 -8.53 2.21
C GLY A 251 -24.06 -7.52 3.01
N VAL A 252 -22.89 -7.93 3.51
CA VAL A 252 -21.93 -7.05 4.21
C VAL A 252 -21.45 -5.93 3.28
N ALA A 253 -21.15 -6.22 2.02
CA ALA A 253 -20.76 -5.22 1.03
C ALA A 253 -21.87 -4.18 0.78
N LEU A 254 -23.12 -4.62 0.65
CA LEU A 254 -24.29 -3.72 0.52
C LEU A 254 -24.48 -2.85 1.77
N LEU A 255 -24.25 -3.41 2.96
CA LEU A 255 -24.27 -2.65 4.22
C LEU A 255 -23.18 -1.56 4.23
N PHE A 256 -21.96 -1.86 3.78
CA PHE A 256 -20.91 -0.83 3.64
C PHE A 256 -21.29 0.27 2.65
N ILE A 257 -21.86 -0.08 1.49
CA ILE A 257 -22.36 0.89 0.51
C ILE A 257 -23.43 1.79 1.13
N TRP A 258 -24.37 1.19 1.87
CA TRP A 258 -25.43 1.93 2.54
C TRP A 258 -24.87 2.89 3.60
N ILE A 259 -24.01 2.42 4.51
CA ILE A 259 -23.36 3.27 5.52
C ILE A 259 -22.57 4.40 4.86
N THR A 260 -21.82 4.09 3.81
CA THR A 260 -21.03 5.08 3.05
C THR A 260 -21.94 6.15 2.46
N SER A 261 -23.11 5.77 1.94
CA SER A 261 -24.07 6.72 1.38
C SER A 261 -24.66 7.69 2.41
N LEU A 262 -24.78 7.27 3.67
CA LEU A 262 -25.24 8.11 4.78
C LEU A 262 -24.17 9.13 5.19
N ILE A 263 -22.90 8.71 5.21
CA ILE A 263 -21.77 9.55 5.60
C ILE A 263 -21.36 10.51 4.48
N PHE A 264 -21.64 10.15 3.22
CA PHE A 264 -21.23 10.91 2.05
C PHE A 264 -21.92 12.29 1.99
N ASN A 265 -21.19 13.31 2.42
CA ASN A 265 -21.61 14.71 2.40
C ASN A 265 -21.36 15.38 1.05
N ARG A 266 -21.85 14.78 -0.05
CA ARG A 266 -21.98 15.29 -1.43
C ARG A 266 -21.12 16.50 -1.85
N PHE A 267 -19.80 16.42 -1.61
CA PHE A 267 -18.84 17.51 -1.81
C PHE A 267 -19.31 18.89 -1.33
N ARG A 268 -20.18 18.95 -0.29
CA ARG A 268 -20.61 20.21 0.29
C ARG A 268 -19.36 20.89 0.82
N ILE A 269 -18.98 22.00 0.20
CA ILE A 269 -18.12 22.97 0.85
C ILE A 269 -18.94 23.42 2.06
N CYS A 270 -18.65 22.87 3.24
CA CYS A 270 -19.06 23.53 4.47
C CYS A 270 -18.45 24.91 4.39
N SER A 271 -19.26 25.91 4.11
CA SER A 271 -18.93 27.31 4.23
C SER A 271 -18.67 27.59 5.72
N LYS A 272 -17.59 27.06 6.28
CA LYS A 272 -16.94 27.64 7.47
C LYS A 272 -16.49 29.07 7.20
N VAL A 273 -16.53 29.50 5.93
CA VAL A 273 -16.43 30.88 5.51
C VAL A 273 -17.64 31.70 5.94
N LYS A 274 -18.86 31.17 6.14
CA LYS A 274 -20.00 32.03 6.56
C LYS A 274 -19.76 32.74 7.90
N GLY A 275 -19.14 32.07 8.87
CA GLY A 275 -18.78 32.71 10.15
C GLY A 275 -17.63 33.73 10.02
N LYS A 276 -16.78 33.60 8.99
CA LYS A 276 -15.70 34.55 8.70
C LYS A 276 -16.15 35.65 7.74
N GLU A 277 -17.10 35.42 6.85
CA GLU A 277 -17.74 36.40 5.97
C GLU A 277 -18.56 37.37 6.80
N GLU A 278 -19.33 36.91 7.79
CA GLU A 278 -20.03 37.81 8.72
C GLU A 278 -19.05 38.61 9.60
N GLU A 279 -17.90 38.03 9.98
CA GLU A 279 -16.81 38.75 10.66
C GLU A 279 -16.08 39.73 9.72
N PHE A 280 -15.90 39.39 8.44
CA PHE A 280 -15.25 40.22 7.42
C PHE A 280 -16.16 41.37 6.98
N GLU A 281 -17.46 41.11 6.81
CA GLU A 281 -18.49 42.12 6.51
C GLU A 281 -18.70 43.06 7.71
N LYS A 282 -18.73 42.54 8.95
CA LYS A 282 -18.73 43.41 10.15
C LYS A 282 -17.44 44.22 10.28
N LYS A 283 -16.29 43.67 9.90
CA LYS A 283 -15.03 44.44 9.83
C LYS A 283 -15.06 45.48 8.71
N GLN A 284 -15.58 45.16 7.53
CA GLN A 284 -15.69 46.09 6.40
C GLN A 284 -16.71 47.21 6.65
N GLN A 285 -17.81 46.96 7.37
CA GLN A 285 -18.75 48.02 7.76
C GLN A 285 -18.15 48.99 8.82
N SER A 286 -17.17 48.54 9.61
CA SER A 286 -16.40 49.42 10.50
C SER A 286 -15.21 50.12 9.83
N ILE A 287 -14.83 49.70 8.62
CA ILE A 287 -13.83 50.36 7.80
C ILE A 287 -14.60 51.27 6.86
N ILE A 288 -14.87 52.50 7.31
CA ILE A 288 -15.13 53.61 6.41
C ILE A 288 -13.93 53.64 5.46
N VAL A 289 -14.13 53.18 4.23
CA VAL A 289 -13.12 53.27 3.17
C VAL A 289 -12.94 54.75 2.89
N ASN A 290 -11.96 55.33 3.58
CA ASN A 290 -11.45 56.63 3.25
C ASN A 290 -10.76 56.47 1.89
N GLU A 291 -11.37 56.95 0.81
CA GLU A 291 -10.83 56.95 -0.56
C GLU A 291 -9.52 57.77 -0.71
N GLN A 292 -8.94 58.22 0.40
CA GLN A 292 -7.70 58.99 0.46
C GLN A 292 -6.59 58.19 1.16
N SER A 293 -6.15 57.13 0.51
CA SER A 293 -4.72 56.82 0.42
C SER A 293 -4.49 55.80 -0.69
N LEU A 294 -4.24 56.30 -1.90
CA LEU A 294 -3.29 55.66 -2.80
C LEU A 294 -1.88 55.81 -2.21
N ASP A 295 -1.70 55.42 -0.95
CA ASP A 295 -0.38 55.18 -0.41
C ASP A 295 0.17 54.07 -1.28
N SER A 296 1.13 54.47 -2.12
CA SER A 296 1.93 53.61 -2.97
C SER A 296 2.08 52.26 -2.29
N PHE A 297 1.64 51.18 -2.92
CA PHE A 297 2.01 49.85 -2.46
C PHE A 297 3.54 49.82 -2.43
N ILE A 298 4.14 50.09 -1.26
CA ILE A 298 5.57 49.95 -1.03
C ILE A 298 5.77 48.44 -1.04
N LEU A 299 6.01 47.90 -2.23
CA LEU A 299 6.43 46.52 -2.40
C LEU A 299 7.61 46.32 -1.47
N THR A 300 7.50 45.34 -0.58
CA THR A 300 8.54 45.03 0.39
C THR A 300 9.86 44.87 -0.34
N THR A 301 10.84 45.73 -0.04
CA THR A 301 12.15 45.68 -0.71
C THR A 301 12.75 44.31 -0.51
N ILE A 302 12.82 43.52 -1.58
CA ILE A 302 13.35 42.16 -1.56
C ILE A 302 14.84 42.28 -1.26
N LYS A 303 15.25 41.98 -0.02
CA LYS A 303 16.66 41.78 0.32
C LYS A 303 17.14 40.55 -0.43
N LYS A 304 17.86 40.74 -1.55
CA LYS A 304 18.55 39.66 -2.25
C LYS A 304 19.58 39.04 -1.30
N THR A 305 19.27 37.90 -0.72
CA THR A 305 20.24 37.07 -0.02
C THR A 305 21.11 36.37 -1.06
N ARG A 306 22.43 36.64 -1.03
CA ARG A 306 23.40 36.11 -2.02
C ARG A 306 23.63 34.60 -1.96
N GLY A 307 23.11 33.90 -0.95
CA GLY A 307 23.28 32.46 -0.80
C GLY A 307 22.09 31.78 -0.13
N ILE A 308 21.90 30.50 -0.46
CA ILE A 308 20.88 29.65 0.17
C ILE A 308 21.49 29.07 1.44
N ASN A 309 20.92 29.41 2.60
CA ASN A 309 21.32 28.81 3.86
C ASN A 309 20.65 27.43 4.02
N MET A 310 21.43 26.37 3.85
CA MET A 310 20.95 24.98 3.92
C MET A 310 20.30 24.65 5.27
N PHE A 311 20.84 25.15 6.38
CA PHE A 311 20.28 24.91 7.71
C PHE A 311 18.88 25.53 7.86
N LEU A 312 18.71 26.75 7.34
CA LEU A 312 17.41 27.43 7.36
C LEU A 312 16.39 26.70 6.47
N LEU A 313 16.85 26.14 5.34
CA LEU A 313 16.03 25.33 4.45
C LEU A 313 15.60 24.00 5.11
N ILE A 314 16.53 23.29 5.78
CA ILE A 314 16.22 22.08 6.55
C ILE A 314 15.20 22.41 7.66
N LYS A 315 15.41 23.50 8.40
CA LYS A 315 14.46 23.94 9.45
C LYS A 315 13.07 24.24 8.87
N ALA A 316 13.01 24.90 7.71
CA ALA A 316 11.76 25.18 7.03
C ALA A 316 11.07 23.89 6.57
N GLU A 317 11.80 22.98 5.93
CA GLU A 317 11.29 21.68 5.48
C GLU A 317 10.79 20.83 6.65
N LEU A 318 11.54 20.73 7.74
CA LEU A 318 11.13 20.03 8.96
C LEU A 318 9.87 20.66 9.57
N SER A 319 9.78 21.98 9.61
CA SER A 319 8.59 22.68 10.11
C SER A 319 7.36 22.37 9.25
N ILE A 320 7.50 22.34 7.93
CA ILE A 320 6.38 22.01 7.04
C ILE A 320 6.02 20.52 7.14
N MET A 321 7.01 19.63 7.27
CA MET A 321 6.79 18.19 7.44
C MET A 321 5.99 17.86 8.69
N LEU A 322 6.22 18.55 9.80
CA LEU A 322 5.52 18.31 11.06
C LEU A 322 4.19 19.08 11.16
N LYS A 323 3.97 20.11 10.35
CA LYS A 323 2.70 20.86 10.36
C LYS A 323 1.55 20.03 9.76
N GLY A 324 0.36 20.16 10.37
CA GLY A 324 -0.88 19.57 9.87
C GLY A 324 -1.34 18.30 10.60
N PHE A 325 -0.55 17.77 11.53
CA PHE A 325 -0.96 16.67 12.40
C PHE A 325 -1.73 17.14 13.64
N THR A 326 -2.64 16.30 14.14
CA THR A 326 -3.38 16.54 15.40
C THR A 326 -2.46 16.42 16.61
N VAL A 327 -2.81 17.04 17.74
CA VAL A 327 -2.05 16.93 19.01
C VAL A 327 -1.79 15.48 19.41
N TRP A 328 -2.79 14.60 19.26
CA TRP A 328 -2.67 13.16 19.51
C TRP A 328 -1.54 12.48 18.75
N TRP A 329 -1.20 12.99 17.56
CA TRP A 329 -0.13 12.40 16.76
C TRP A 329 1.22 12.55 17.48
N TYR A 330 1.46 13.72 18.08
CA TYR A 330 2.66 14.01 18.86
C TYR A 330 2.68 13.28 20.20
N VAL A 331 1.52 13.15 20.85
CA VAL A 331 1.40 12.40 22.12
C VAL A 331 1.79 10.94 21.89
N ILE A 332 1.28 10.30 20.83
CA ILE A 332 1.64 8.93 20.49
C ILE A 332 3.11 8.82 20.09
N ALA A 333 3.66 9.79 19.33
CA ALA A 333 5.08 9.81 19.01
C ALA A 333 5.97 9.86 20.27
N ALA A 334 5.62 10.71 21.24
CA ALA A 334 6.31 10.77 22.53
C ALA A 334 6.19 9.45 23.32
N GLY A 335 5.00 8.83 23.29
CA GLY A 335 4.76 7.51 23.87
C GLY A 335 5.62 6.41 23.25
N LEU A 336 5.79 6.42 21.91
CA LEU A 336 6.65 5.47 21.20
C LEU A 336 8.15 5.67 21.51
N ILE A 337 8.59 6.93 21.66
CA ILE A 337 9.96 7.23 22.10
C ILE A 337 10.19 6.70 23.52
N ALA A 338 9.26 6.95 24.44
CA ALA A 338 9.34 6.43 25.81
C ALA A 338 9.28 4.89 25.84
N PHE A 339 8.42 4.29 25.02
CA PHE A 339 8.33 2.83 24.87
C PHE A 339 9.66 2.25 24.41
N GLY A 340 10.30 2.83 23.39
CA GLY A 340 11.61 2.41 22.91
C GLY A 340 12.76 2.60 23.92
N LEU A 341 12.59 3.44 24.95
CA LEU A 341 13.59 3.62 26.01
C LEU A 341 13.42 2.59 27.13
N ILE A 342 12.18 2.27 27.49
CA ILE A 342 11.83 1.46 28.67
C ILE A 342 11.80 -0.04 28.33
N CYS A 343 11.37 -0.38 27.12
CA CYS A 343 11.09 -1.77 26.76
C CYS A 343 12.38 -2.56 26.53
N PRO A 344 12.65 -3.69 27.22
CA PRO A 344 13.89 -4.46 27.02
C PRO A 344 14.03 -4.97 25.59
N VAL A 345 15.11 -4.58 24.89
CA VAL A 345 15.40 -4.98 23.50
C VAL A 345 15.38 -6.50 23.29
N HIS A 346 15.76 -7.29 24.29
CA HIS A 346 15.80 -8.76 24.19
C HIS A 346 14.40 -9.38 24.06
N ILE A 347 13.36 -8.75 24.61
CA ILE A 347 11.99 -9.30 24.63
C ILE A 347 11.14 -8.71 23.52
N ALA A 348 11.41 -7.46 23.12
CA ALA A 348 10.51 -6.69 22.27
C ALA A 348 11.12 -6.24 20.94
N ARG A 349 12.22 -6.85 20.48
CA ARG A 349 12.90 -6.43 19.23
C ARG A 349 11.96 -6.34 18.03
N GLU A 350 11.02 -7.28 17.91
CA GLU A 350 9.96 -7.27 16.88
C GLU A 350 9.03 -6.06 17.01
N TRP A 351 8.56 -5.79 18.23
CA TRP A 351 7.63 -4.71 18.54
C TRP A 351 8.26 -3.32 18.39
N LEU A 352 9.58 -3.20 18.56
CA LEU A 352 10.30 -1.95 18.33
C LEU A 352 10.20 -1.49 16.87
N SER A 353 10.07 -2.41 15.91
CA SER A 353 9.92 -2.05 14.49
C SER A 353 8.66 -1.23 14.21
N ILE A 354 7.62 -1.34 15.04
CA ILE A 354 6.35 -0.58 14.90
C ILE A 354 6.59 0.93 15.03
N ILE A 355 7.62 1.33 15.78
CA ILE A 355 7.99 2.75 15.97
C ILE A 355 8.22 3.43 14.61
N LEU A 356 8.76 2.71 13.62
CA LEU A 356 9.07 3.23 12.29
C LEU A 356 7.86 3.25 11.34
N ILE A 357 6.74 2.59 11.67
CA ILE A 357 5.47 2.79 10.94
C ILE A 357 4.91 4.19 11.20
N TRP A 358 5.10 4.72 12.41
CA TRP A 358 4.46 5.96 12.83
C TRP A 358 4.75 7.18 11.91
N PRO A 359 6.01 7.46 11.51
CA PRO A 359 6.34 8.55 10.60
C PRO A 359 5.99 8.33 9.12
N ILE A 360 5.32 7.24 8.72
CA ILE A 360 4.96 6.99 7.31
C ILE A 360 4.23 8.19 6.69
N ALA A 361 3.33 8.83 7.45
CA ALA A 361 2.58 9.99 6.96
C ALA A 361 3.47 11.21 6.64
N ILE A 362 4.65 11.31 7.27
CA ILE A 362 5.65 12.34 6.98
C ILE A 362 6.49 11.93 5.77
N TRP A 363 7.04 10.71 5.77
CA TRP A 363 7.92 10.25 4.70
C TRP A 363 7.22 10.12 3.35
N SER A 364 5.96 9.67 3.33
CA SER A 364 5.15 9.57 2.10
C SER A 364 4.92 10.89 1.36
N GLN A 365 5.07 12.03 2.06
CA GLN A 365 4.93 13.38 1.47
C GLN A 365 6.22 13.92 0.87
N MET A 366 7.36 13.27 1.12
CA MET A 366 8.66 13.68 0.59
C MET A 366 8.61 13.70 -0.94
N MET A 367 8.93 14.85 -1.55
CA MET A 367 8.94 15.07 -3.01
C MET A 367 7.60 14.88 -3.74
N THR A 368 6.49 14.74 -3.00
CA THR A 368 5.12 14.63 -3.56
C THR A 368 4.21 15.77 -3.12
N ARG A 369 4.54 16.44 -2.00
CA ARG A 369 3.73 17.51 -1.38
C ARG A 369 3.50 18.70 -2.31
N GLU A 370 4.48 19.09 -3.09
CA GLU A 370 4.40 20.31 -3.91
C GLU A 370 3.44 20.15 -5.07
N LYS A 371 3.56 19.02 -5.78
CA LYS A 371 2.56 18.65 -6.79
C LYS A 371 1.20 18.41 -6.15
N GLN A 372 1.15 17.97 -4.89
CA GLN A 372 -0.13 17.84 -4.20
C GLN A 372 -0.84 19.19 -4.05
N TYR A 373 -0.12 20.20 -3.58
CA TYR A 373 -0.73 21.49 -3.30
C TYR A 373 -0.66 22.47 -4.48
N GLY A 374 -0.15 22.03 -5.65
CA GLY A 374 0.00 22.88 -6.84
C GLY A 374 1.02 24.00 -6.63
N THR A 375 2.01 23.80 -5.75
CA THR A 375 3.03 24.79 -5.41
C THR A 375 4.40 24.49 -6.04
N ASP A 376 4.46 23.48 -6.90
CA ASP A 376 5.67 23.04 -7.60
C ASP A 376 6.29 24.16 -8.43
N GLN A 377 5.49 24.87 -9.23
CA GLN A 377 5.97 25.97 -10.08
C GLN A 377 6.56 27.13 -9.25
N ILE A 378 5.90 27.49 -8.15
CA ILE A 378 6.35 28.57 -7.26
C ILE A 378 7.68 28.19 -6.60
N ILE A 379 7.78 26.97 -6.08
CA ILE A 379 8.98 26.54 -5.36
C ILE A 379 10.16 26.34 -6.33
N MET A 380 9.92 25.81 -7.53
CA MET A 380 10.96 25.67 -8.56
C MET A 380 11.54 27.02 -9.00
N SER A 381 10.73 28.08 -9.00
CA SER A 381 11.20 29.44 -9.34
C SER A 381 11.96 30.13 -8.20
N SER A 382 11.70 29.73 -6.94
CA SER A 382 12.20 30.44 -5.75
C SER A 382 13.43 29.80 -5.10
N CYS A 383 13.63 28.49 -5.27
CA CYS A 383 14.71 27.73 -4.64
C CYS A 383 15.35 26.76 -5.64
N SER A 384 16.66 26.53 -5.52
CA SER A 384 17.35 25.54 -6.34
C SER A 384 16.84 24.13 -6.00
N PRO A 385 16.36 23.36 -7.00
CA PRO A 385 15.71 22.07 -6.73
C PRO A 385 16.61 21.02 -6.05
N LEU A 386 17.93 21.11 -6.21
CA LEU A 386 18.89 20.20 -5.57
C LEU A 386 19.09 20.48 -4.09
N TYR A 387 19.19 21.75 -3.68
CA TYR A 387 19.30 22.10 -2.26
C TYR A 387 18.05 21.68 -1.51
N LYS A 388 16.89 21.91 -2.13
CA LYS A 388 15.62 21.42 -1.60
C LYS A 388 15.59 19.90 -1.48
N PHE A 389 15.99 19.18 -2.53
CA PHE A 389 16.06 17.71 -2.51
C PHE A 389 16.86 17.19 -1.31
N PHE A 390 18.08 17.69 -1.11
CA PHE A 390 18.91 17.30 0.04
C PHE A 390 18.33 17.77 1.37
N ALA A 391 17.67 18.95 1.42
CA ALA A 391 17.04 19.44 2.64
C ALA A 391 15.86 18.55 3.05
N THR A 392 15.05 18.12 2.09
CA THR A 392 13.97 17.14 2.31
C THR A 392 14.54 15.80 2.78
N TRP A 393 15.62 15.31 2.16
CA TRP A 393 16.30 14.07 2.57
C TRP A 393 16.79 14.10 4.01
N ILE A 394 17.58 15.12 4.35
CA ILE A 394 18.12 15.31 5.70
C ILE A 394 16.98 15.47 6.72
N SER A 395 15.92 16.22 6.37
CA SER A 395 14.75 16.37 7.25
C SER A 395 14.07 15.02 7.52
N GLY A 396 13.94 14.16 6.51
CA GLY A 396 13.39 12.80 6.68
C GLY A 396 14.23 11.92 7.61
N ILE A 397 15.56 12.00 7.50
CA ILE A 397 16.50 11.30 8.39
C ILE A 397 16.39 11.83 9.82
N ILE A 398 16.35 13.15 10.01
CA ILE A 398 16.18 13.79 11.33
C ILE A 398 14.89 13.31 12.00
N VAL A 399 13.78 13.23 11.27
CA VAL A 399 12.51 12.70 11.82
C VAL A 399 12.68 11.25 12.29
N GLY A 400 13.34 10.40 11.49
CA GLY A 400 13.62 9.01 11.86
C GLY A 400 14.49 8.90 13.12
N LEU A 401 15.54 9.74 13.24
CA LEU A 401 16.41 9.80 14.42
C LEU A 401 15.65 10.25 15.67
N ILE A 402 14.78 11.27 15.56
CA ILE A 402 13.99 11.77 16.70
C ILE A 402 13.05 10.67 17.21
N ILE A 403 12.29 10.04 16.31
CA ILE A 403 11.31 9.01 16.67
C ILE A 403 11.99 7.75 17.21
N SER A 404 13.17 7.42 16.68
CA SER A 404 13.97 6.26 17.13
C SER A 404 14.88 6.56 18.32
N SER A 405 14.89 7.78 18.86
CA SER A 405 15.87 8.20 19.86
C SER A 405 15.88 7.32 21.10
N GLY A 406 14.71 6.86 21.57
CA GLY A 406 14.61 5.94 22.70
C GLY A 406 15.34 4.61 22.45
N VAL A 407 15.10 3.99 21.29
CA VAL A 407 15.74 2.73 20.89
C VAL A 407 17.25 2.91 20.72
N ILE A 408 17.68 4.01 20.09
CA ILE A 408 19.10 4.30 19.86
C ILE A 408 19.83 4.43 21.20
N VAL A 409 19.28 5.17 22.16
CA VAL A 409 19.86 5.31 23.50
C VAL A 409 19.98 3.94 24.18
N GLN A 410 18.95 3.11 24.06
CA GLN A 410 18.96 1.79 24.66
C GLN A 410 20.00 0.85 24.03
N LEU A 411 20.13 0.84 22.70
CA LEU A 411 21.15 0.05 22.00
C LEU A 411 22.57 0.49 22.35
N ILE A 412 22.79 1.79 22.57
CA ILE A 412 24.08 2.32 23.05
C ILE A 412 24.36 1.84 24.48
N VAL A 413 23.38 1.87 25.37
CA VAL A 413 23.52 1.40 26.77
C VAL A 413 23.79 -0.10 26.83
N MET A 414 23.23 -0.88 25.90
CA MET A 414 23.45 -2.32 25.78
C MET A 414 24.75 -2.69 25.05
N GLU A 415 25.51 -1.71 24.57
CA GLU A 415 26.75 -1.90 23.78
C GLU A 415 26.59 -2.78 22.53
N ASP A 416 25.36 -2.93 21.99
CA ASP A 416 25.08 -3.71 20.79
C ASP A 416 25.31 -2.87 19.52
N ILE A 417 26.58 -2.74 19.15
CA ILE A 417 27.02 -1.94 17.98
C ILE A 417 26.43 -2.48 16.67
N SER A 418 26.26 -3.79 16.55
CA SER A 418 25.73 -4.42 15.32
C SER A 418 24.28 -4.00 15.05
N SER A 419 23.43 -4.11 16.08
CA SER A 419 22.02 -3.71 15.98
C SER A 419 21.89 -2.20 15.85
N LEU A 420 22.76 -1.41 16.51
CA LEU A 420 22.80 0.04 16.36
C LEU A 420 23.10 0.46 14.92
N LEU A 421 24.13 -0.11 14.30
CA LEU A 421 24.49 0.18 12.90
C LEU A 421 23.38 -0.23 11.94
N SER A 422 22.73 -1.35 12.20
CA SER A 422 21.60 -1.83 11.41
C SER A 422 20.41 -0.88 11.50
N TRP A 423 20.05 -0.46 12.70
CA TRP A 423 18.97 0.50 12.93
C TRP A 423 19.24 1.84 12.24
N LEU A 424 20.47 2.37 12.36
CA LEU A 424 20.88 3.59 11.68
C LEU A 424 20.86 3.44 10.15
N SER A 425 21.26 2.28 9.63
CA SER A 425 21.16 1.98 8.20
C SER A 425 19.71 2.00 7.71
N GLY A 426 18.78 1.45 8.51
CA GLY A 426 17.35 1.52 8.27
C GLY A 426 16.81 2.96 8.27
N ILE A 427 17.24 3.80 9.22
CA ILE A 427 16.86 5.22 9.29
C ILE A 427 17.32 6.01 8.07
N VAL A 428 18.44 5.64 7.44
CA VAL A 428 18.87 6.26 6.17
C VAL A 428 18.11 5.67 4.99
N PHE A 429 17.89 4.35 4.99
CA PHE A 429 17.20 3.64 3.92
C PHE A 429 15.77 4.12 3.72
N ILE A 430 14.96 4.22 4.78
CA ILE A 430 13.52 4.50 4.66
C ILE A 430 13.23 5.87 4.01
N PRO A 431 13.81 6.99 4.47
CA PRO A 431 13.61 8.29 3.82
C PRO A 431 14.18 8.33 2.40
N THR A 432 15.27 7.60 2.13
CA THR A 432 15.84 7.50 0.78
C THR A 432 14.92 6.74 -0.17
N PHE A 433 14.31 5.66 0.31
CA PHE A 433 13.29 4.91 -0.40
C PHE A 433 12.06 5.79 -0.67
N ALA A 434 11.58 6.53 0.34
CA ALA A 434 10.47 7.48 0.22
C ALA A 434 10.74 8.56 -0.84
N LEU A 435 11.93 9.16 -0.81
CA LEU A 435 12.35 10.15 -1.82
C LEU A 435 12.34 9.57 -3.22
N THR A 436 12.96 8.40 -3.39
CA THR A 436 13.08 7.77 -4.71
C THR A 436 11.71 7.53 -5.30
N LEU A 437 10.81 6.90 -4.53
CA LEU A 437 9.46 6.63 -4.97
C LEU A 437 8.65 7.92 -5.17
N GLY A 438 8.86 8.94 -4.34
CA GLY A 438 8.24 10.25 -4.50
C GLY A 438 8.66 10.93 -5.81
N VAL A 439 9.95 10.97 -6.11
CA VAL A 439 10.53 11.55 -7.33
C VAL A 439 10.13 10.79 -8.59
N TRP A 440 9.92 9.47 -8.55
CA TRP A 440 9.53 8.76 -9.78
C TRP A 440 8.01 8.70 -9.96
N SER A 441 7.25 8.39 -8.89
CA SER A 441 5.81 8.16 -9.00
C SER A 441 4.96 9.43 -8.91
N GLN A 442 5.43 10.46 -8.21
CA GLN A 442 4.61 11.64 -7.82
C GLN A 442 3.35 11.31 -7.02
N THR A 443 3.32 10.15 -6.40
CA THR A 443 2.22 9.74 -5.54
C THR A 443 2.79 9.32 -4.19
N ARG A 444 2.05 9.63 -3.12
CA ARG A 444 2.38 9.13 -1.78
C ARG A 444 2.17 7.62 -1.67
N LYS A 445 1.11 7.16 -2.36
CA LYS A 445 0.53 5.81 -2.24
C LYS A 445 1.59 4.74 -2.48
N LEU A 446 2.44 4.90 -3.49
CA LEU A 446 3.43 3.88 -3.85
C LEU A 446 4.41 3.62 -2.69
N PHE A 447 4.93 4.67 -2.04
CA PHE A 447 5.78 4.50 -0.86
C PHE A 447 5.02 3.88 0.32
N GLU A 448 3.81 4.36 0.62
CA GLU A 448 3.01 3.84 1.73
C GLU A 448 2.80 2.33 1.62
N VAL A 449 2.44 1.84 0.43
CA VAL A 449 2.21 0.41 0.18
C VAL A 449 3.49 -0.40 0.28
N LEU A 450 4.51 -0.02 -0.50
CA LEU A 450 5.74 -0.81 -0.56
C LEU A 450 6.45 -0.82 0.78
N TYR A 451 6.45 0.30 1.51
CA TYR A 451 7.10 0.36 2.81
C TYR A 451 6.38 -0.47 3.86
N ILE A 452 5.04 -0.41 3.96
CA ILE A 452 4.29 -1.26 4.90
C ILE A 452 4.50 -2.74 4.57
N PHE A 453 4.52 -3.09 3.28
CA PHE A 453 4.78 -4.46 2.83
C PHE A 453 6.20 -4.93 3.18
N LEU A 454 7.23 -4.11 2.92
CA LEU A 454 8.62 -4.40 3.29
C LEU A 454 8.80 -4.51 4.81
N TRP A 455 8.14 -3.64 5.57
CA TRP A 455 8.14 -3.69 7.03
C TRP A 455 7.51 -4.99 7.56
N TYR A 456 6.42 -5.44 6.95
CA TYR A 456 5.79 -6.69 7.33
C TYR A 456 6.65 -7.91 6.97
N LEU A 457 7.22 -7.96 5.76
CA LEU A 457 8.02 -9.10 5.33
C LEU A 457 9.35 -9.21 6.07
N GLY A 458 10.08 -8.10 6.22
CA GLY A 458 11.42 -8.12 6.80
C GLY A 458 11.38 -8.18 8.33
N PRO A 459 11.16 -7.05 9.02
CA PRO A 459 11.14 -6.98 10.48
C PRO A 459 10.16 -7.95 11.19
N ILE A 460 8.96 -8.18 10.67
CA ILE A 460 7.93 -8.97 11.36
C ILE A 460 7.95 -10.45 10.98
N ASN A 461 8.08 -10.79 9.70
CA ASN A 461 8.12 -12.19 9.23
C ASN A 461 9.54 -12.75 9.08
N HIS A 462 10.56 -11.98 9.49
CA HIS A 462 11.97 -12.40 9.51
C HIS A 462 12.49 -12.86 8.14
N LEU A 463 11.96 -12.32 7.04
CA LEU A 463 12.35 -12.76 5.71
C LEU A 463 13.82 -12.37 5.45
N PRO A 464 14.71 -13.34 5.14
CA PRO A 464 16.13 -13.07 4.94
C PRO A 464 16.35 -12.00 3.87
N TYR A 465 17.35 -11.12 4.09
CA TYR A 465 17.69 -9.98 3.22
C TYR A 465 16.69 -8.82 3.20
N VAL A 466 15.41 -9.02 3.54
CA VAL A 466 14.39 -7.95 3.61
C VAL A 466 14.32 -7.31 5.01
N ASP A 467 14.97 -7.92 5.99
CA ASP A 467 15.16 -7.38 7.33
C ASP A 467 16.18 -6.22 7.35
N PHE A 468 15.67 -5.00 7.17
CA PHE A 468 16.45 -3.76 7.21
C PHE A 468 16.75 -3.22 8.61
N LEU A 469 16.22 -3.84 9.67
CA LEU A 469 16.46 -3.46 11.06
C LEU A 469 17.37 -4.44 11.79
N ALA A 470 17.77 -5.53 11.13
CA ALA A 470 18.55 -6.63 11.68
C ALA A 470 17.95 -7.22 12.97
N ILE A 471 16.65 -7.49 12.91
CA ILE A 471 15.94 -8.19 13.99
C ILE A 471 16.42 -9.64 14.04
N SER A 472 16.54 -10.29 12.88
CA SER A 472 17.00 -11.66 12.71
C SER A 472 18.38 -11.73 12.05
N THR A 473 18.60 -11.01 10.94
CA THR A 473 19.87 -11.08 10.19
C THR A 473 20.46 -9.70 9.91
N SER A 474 21.74 -9.51 10.25
CA SER A 474 22.43 -8.23 10.02
C SER A 474 22.86 -8.08 8.56
N ASN A 475 22.18 -7.19 7.85
CA ASN A 475 22.42 -6.88 6.43
C ASN A 475 22.83 -5.41 6.21
N VAL A 476 23.60 -4.83 7.14
CA VAL A 476 23.99 -3.41 7.14
C VAL A 476 24.57 -2.94 5.80
N VAL A 477 25.51 -3.71 5.25
CA VAL A 477 26.20 -3.37 3.99
C VAL A 477 25.22 -3.32 2.83
N LEU A 478 24.27 -4.27 2.78
CA LEU A 478 23.22 -4.30 1.75
C LEU A 478 22.33 -3.05 1.84
N TYR A 479 21.91 -2.63 3.03
CA TYR A 479 21.03 -1.46 3.15
C TYR A 479 21.73 -0.13 2.95
N ILE A 480 23.01 -0.01 3.30
CA ILE A 480 23.82 1.17 2.96
C ILE A 480 24.02 1.26 1.44
N THR A 481 24.40 0.14 0.80
CA THR A 481 24.60 0.12 -0.66
C THR A 481 23.30 0.39 -1.43
N LEU A 482 22.18 -0.21 -1.02
CA LEU A 482 20.86 0.11 -1.56
C LEU A 482 20.48 1.57 -1.35
N SER A 483 20.77 2.16 -0.19
CA SER A 483 20.50 3.57 0.08
C SER A 483 21.29 4.47 -0.87
N ILE A 484 22.58 4.20 -1.10
CA ILE A 484 23.40 4.96 -2.05
C ILE A 484 22.84 4.82 -3.47
N LEU A 485 22.51 3.59 -3.89
CA LEU A 485 21.94 3.33 -5.21
C LEU A 485 20.60 4.07 -5.41
N LEU A 486 19.70 3.98 -4.43
CA LEU A 486 18.41 4.67 -4.45
C LEU A 486 18.59 6.19 -4.47
N LEU A 487 19.53 6.74 -3.70
CA LEU A 487 19.82 8.18 -3.72
C LEU A 487 20.31 8.63 -5.10
N CYS A 488 21.19 7.86 -5.76
CA CYS A 488 21.61 8.12 -7.14
C CYS A 488 20.43 8.09 -8.11
N ILE A 489 19.56 7.09 -8.02
CA ILE A 489 18.35 6.98 -8.85
C ILE A 489 17.40 8.15 -8.61
N ALA A 490 17.22 8.58 -7.36
CA ALA A 490 16.42 9.73 -7.00
C ALA A 490 17.01 11.04 -7.54
N LEU A 491 18.33 11.21 -7.48
CA LEU A 491 19.03 12.36 -8.05
C LEU A 491 18.87 12.41 -9.57
N ILE A 492 19.03 11.29 -10.27
CA ILE A 492 18.79 11.20 -11.73
C ILE A 492 17.35 11.63 -12.05
N GLY A 493 16.36 11.08 -11.34
CA GLY A 493 14.96 11.45 -11.52
C GLY A 493 14.70 12.94 -11.28
N GLN A 494 15.34 13.53 -10.26
CA GLN A 494 15.22 14.95 -9.94
C GLN A 494 15.86 15.82 -11.03
N LEU A 495 17.03 15.43 -11.56
CA LEU A 495 17.70 16.14 -12.66
C LEU A 495 16.90 16.05 -13.97
N GLN A 496 16.27 14.91 -14.27
CA GLN A 496 15.39 14.76 -15.44
C GLN A 496 14.23 15.75 -15.40
N ARG A 497 13.63 15.96 -14.23
CA ARG A 497 12.52 16.91 -14.03
C ARG A 497 12.94 18.36 -14.18
N MET A 498 14.17 18.67 -13.80
CA MET A 498 14.75 19.99 -14.02
C MET A 498 15.00 20.29 -15.50
N GLY A 499 14.88 19.29 -16.39
CA GLY A 499 15.22 19.42 -17.80
C GLY A 499 16.72 19.49 -18.07
N SER A 500 17.59 19.35 -17.05
CA SER A 500 19.04 19.51 -17.20
C SER A 500 19.70 18.35 -17.95
N LEU A 501 19.11 17.15 -17.95
CA LEU A 501 19.60 16.02 -18.73
C LEU A 501 19.42 16.22 -20.25
N ARG A 502 18.51 17.09 -20.70
CA ARG A 502 18.43 17.48 -22.13
C ARG A 502 19.56 18.43 -22.56
N LEU A 503 20.25 19.06 -21.61
CA LEU A 503 21.41 19.94 -21.86
C LEU A 503 22.74 19.21 -21.75
N LEU A 504 22.79 18.01 -21.15
CA LEU A 504 24.01 17.17 -21.07
C LEU A 504 24.17 16.24 -22.29
N TYR A 505 23.12 16.08 -23.09
CA TYR A 505 23.10 15.30 -24.34
C TYR A 505 22.97 16.17 -25.62
N LYS A 506 23.17 17.49 -25.48
CA LYS A 506 23.42 18.42 -26.57
C LYS A 506 24.84 18.93 -26.44
#